data_AF-A0A6I9NIN9-F1
#
_entry.id   AF-A0A6I9NIN9-F1
#
_cell.length_a   1.000
_cell.length_b   1.000
_cell.length_c   1.000
_cell.angle_alpha   90.00
_cell.angle_beta   90.00
_cell.angle_gamma   90.00
#
_symmetry.space_group_name_H-M   'P 1'
#
loop_
_entity.id
_entity.type
_entity.pdbx_description
1 polymer ?
#
loop_
_entity_poly.entity_id
_entity_poly.type
_entity_poly.pdbx_seq_one_letter_code
_entity_poly.pdbx_strand_id
1 'polypeptide(L)'
;MASWKGCVHTLIEKYNNDISSMPFLIEILTVLPEEVHSRSLRIGANRRTEIIEDLAYYSSTVVTLLTSCVEKAGTEEKMLIKVFRCLGSWFNLGVLDSNFMAGNQLLMVLFQVLQRDETSTNLHEAASDCVCSALYAIENVDTNMGLALQLFQGVLTLETAYHMAVAREDLDKVLNYCRIFTELCETFLETTVRSPGQGMGDLRTLELLLICAGHPQYEVVEISFNFWYRLGEHLYKINDAALHTIFRPYIQRLLHCLARHCQLDPDHEGIPEDTDDFGEFRMRVSDLVKDVIFLVGSMECFSQLYSTLKEGNPSWEVTEAVLFIMAAIAKSVDPENNPTLAEVLQQVVLLPETVHIAVRFTSIELVGEMSEVVDRNPRFLDPVLNYLMKGLREQPLASAAAKSIHNICSVCRDHMAQHFQGLLDIARALDTFALSTEAAVGLLKGA
;
A
#
# COMPACT_ATOMS: atom_id res chain seq x y z
N MET A 1 -2.37 -35.60 28.16
CA MET A 1 -1.27 -34.92 28.87
C MET A 1 -1.65 -33.47 29.10
N ALA A 2 -2.43 -33.20 30.14
CA ALA A 2 -2.85 -31.85 30.56
C ALA A 2 -2.77 -31.74 32.10
N SER A 3 -1.68 -32.24 32.68
CA SER A 3 -1.51 -32.35 34.13
C SER A 3 -1.11 -31.04 34.79
N TRP A 4 -0.44 -30.14 34.07
CA TRP A 4 -0.02 -28.84 34.59
C TRP A 4 -1.06 -27.76 34.25
N LYS A 5 -2.12 -27.70 35.07
CA LYS A 5 -3.14 -26.65 34.99
C LYS A 5 -2.63 -25.36 35.64
N GLY A 6 -3.01 -24.19 35.12
CA GLY A 6 -2.61 -22.90 35.71
C GLY A 6 -1.10 -22.68 35.73
N CYS A 7 -0.42 -23.10 34.66
CA CYS A 7 1.03 -22.97 34.55
C CYS A 7 1.49 -21.50 34.66
N VAL A 8 0.73 -20.56 34.08
CA VAL A 8 0.97 -19.11 34.17
C VAL A 8 1.01 -18.66 35.63
N HIS A 9 -0.03 -18.96 36.41
CA HIS A 9 -0.09 -18.62 37.83
C HIS A 9 1.09 -19.21 38.61
N THR A 10 1.37 -20.50 38.39
CA THR A 10 2.47 -21.21 39.08
C THR A 10 3.83 -20.57 38.78
N LEU A 11 4.07 -20.16 37.53
CA LEU A 11 5.32 -19.52 37.12
C LEU A 11 5.45 -18.11 37.73
N ILE A 12 4.37 -17.33 37.71
CA ILE A 12 4.36 -15.98 38.27
C ILE A 12 4.60 -16.03 39.78
N GLU A 13 3.86 -16.84 40.55
CA GLU A 13 4.06 -16.95 42.00
C GLU A 13 5.48 -17.36 42.38
N LYS A 14 6.09 -18.26 41.60
CA LYS A 14 7.43 -18.77 41.87
C LYS A 14 8.52 -17.75 41.62
N TYR A 15 8.41 -16.93 40.57
CA TYR A 15 9.51 -16.10 40.10
C TYR A 15 9.30 -14.59 40.30
N ASN A 16 8.07 -14.10 40.52
CA ASN A 16 7.74 -12.66 40.65
C ASN A 16 8.55 -11.90 41.72
N ASN A 17 8.99 -12.59 42.78
CA ASN A 17 9.72 -11.94 43.88
C ASN A 17 11.22 -11.75 43.58
N ASP A 18 11.77 -12.42 42.57
CA ASP A 18 13.19 -12.32 42.21
C ASP A 18 13.37 -11.47 40.96
N ILE A 19 13.97 -10.28 41.14
CA ILE A 19 14.23 -9.32 40.06
C ILE A 19 15.10 -9.95 38.95
N SER A 20 16.07 -10.80 39.32
CA SER A 20 16.94 -11.46 38.35
C SER A 20 16.20 -12.50 37.50
N SER A 21 15.06 -12.99 38.00
CA SER A 21 14.20 -13.93 37.30
C SER A 21 13.20 -13.28 36.34
N MET A 22 12.99 -11.96 36.45
CA MET A 22 11.99 -11.25 35.64
C MET A 22 12.21 -11.35 34.13
N PRO A 23 13.43 -11.18 33.58
CA PRO A 23 13.64 -11.20 32.14
C PRO A 23 13.25 -12.55 31.50
N PHE A 24 13.54 -13.67 32.16
CA PHE A 24 13.18 -14.98 31.62
C PHE A 24 11.71 -15.33 31.87
N LEU A 25 11.12 -14.87 32.99
CA LEU A 25 9.71 -15.09 33.26
C LEU A 25 8.85 -14.43 32.17
N ILE A 26 9.16 -13.18 31.82
CA ILE A 26 8.46 -12.48 30.73
C ILE A 26 8.71 -13.17 29.39
N GLU A 27 9.92 -13.67 29.15
CA GLU A 27 10.20 -14.43 27.92
C GLU A 27 9.29 -15.65 27.79
N ILE A 28 9.15 -16.44 28.86
CA ILE A 28 8.24 -17.61 28.86
C ILE A 28 6.79 -17.16 28.62
N LEU A 29 6.35 -16.07 29.26
CA LEU A 29 5.00 -15.53 29.08
C LEU A 29 4.78 -14.90 27.71
N THR A 30 5.84 -14.52 26.98
CA THR A 30 5.77 -13.98 25.62
C THR A 30 5.62 -15.10 24.59
N VAL A 31 6.44 -16.15 24.68
CA VAL A 31 6.42 -17.24 23.70
C VAL A 31 5.28 -18.23 23.92
N LEU A 32 4.71 -18.29 25.14
CA LEU A 32 3.64 -19.23 25.46
C LEU A 32 2.36 -19.01 24.62
N PRO A 33 1.81 -17.78 24.49
CA PRO A 33 0.73 -17.50 23.54
C PRO A 33 1.08 -17.78 22.08
N GLU A 34 2.31 -17.45 21.65
CA GLU A 34 2.78 -17.67 20.27
C GLU A 34 2.77 -19.16 19.90
N GLU A 35 3.19 -20.03 20.83
CA GLU A 35 3.22 -21.47 20.63
C GLU A 35 1.83 -22.14 20.56
N VAL A 36 0.76 -21.45 20.99
CA VAL A 36 -0.63 -21.97 20.87
C VAL A 36 -1.03 -22.16 19.40
N HIS A 37 -0.52 -21.29 18.52
CA HIS A 37 -0.78 -21.34 17.08
C HIS A 37 0.39 -21.91 16.26
N SER A 38 1.41 -22.45 16.93
CA SER A 38 2.59 -23.05 16.31
C SER A 38 2.25 -24.24 15.40
N ARG A 39 2.65 -24.13 14.13
CA ARG A 39 2.45 -25.18 13.11
C ARG A 39 3.30 -26.42 13.39
N SER A 40 4.39 -26.30 14.17
CA SER A 40 5.24 -27.42 14.58
C SER A 40 4.64 -28.23 15.73
N LEU A 41 3.91 -27.60 16.64
CA LEU A 41 3.36 -28.28 17.82
C LEU A 41 2.12 -29.15 17.48
N ARG A 42 1.40 -28.79 16.42
CA ARG A 42 0.24 -29.54 15.86
C ARG A 42 -0.77 -30.00 16.92
N ILE A 43 -1.08 -29.15 17.88
CA ILE A 43 -2.12 -29.44 18.88
C ILE A 43 -3.51 -29.49 18.22
N GLY A 44 -4.35 -30.44 18.66
CA GLY A 44 -5.72 -30.57 18.17
C GLY A 44 -6.59 -29.38 18.56
N ALA A 45 -7.60 -29.06 17.74
CA ALA A 45 -8.45 -27.88 17.91
C ALA A 45 -9.10 -27.79 19.30
N ASN A 46 -9.68 -28.89 19.80
CA ASN A 46 -10.28 -28.93 21.15
C ASN A 46 -9.26 -28.57 22.23
N ARG A 47 -8.04 -29.11 22.13
CA ARG A 47 -6.97 -28.82 23.10
C ARG A 47 -6.50 -27.36 23.00
N ARG A 48 -6.49 -26.78 21.80
CA ARG A 48 -6.16 -25.38 21.59
C ARG A 48 -7.18 -24.48 22.29
N THR A 49 -8.47 -24.73 22.12
CA THR A 49 -9.54 -24.00 22.79
C THR A 49 -9.39 -24.06 24.31
N GLU A 50 -9.16 -25.26 24.87
CA GLU A 50 -8.91 -25.42 26.31
C GLU A 50 -7.71 -24.58 26.80
N ILE A 51 -6.64 -24.48 26.01
CA ILE A 51 -5.46 -23.68 26.36
C ILE A 51 -5.78 -22.20 26.30
N ILE A 52 -6.48 -21.73 25.25
CA ILE A 52 -6.86 -20.32 25.11
C ILE A 52 -7.75 -19.89 26.27
N GLU A 53 -8.72 -20.71 26.67
CA GLU A 53 -9.60 -20.43 27.82
C GLU A 53 -8.82 -20.39 29.15
N ASP A 54 -7.87 -21.32 29.37
CA ASP A 54 -7.01 -21.32 30.57
C ASP A 54 -6.10 -20.08 30.59
N LEU A 55 -5.52 -19.69 29.45
CA LEU A 55 -4.70 -18.47 29.35
C LEU A 55 -5.54 -17.21 29.57
N ALA A 56 -6.74 -17.13 28.99
CA ALA A 56 -7.67 -16.02 29.22
C ALA A 56 -8.03 -15.85 30.69
N TYR A 57 -8.21 -16.96 31.42
CA TYR A 57 -8.47 -16.94 32.86
C TYR A 57 -7.34 -16.27 33.67
N TYR A 58 -6.07 -16.45 33.27
CA TYR A 58 -4.90 -15.89 33.96
C TYR A 58 -4.36 -14.59 33.33
N SER A 59 -5.00 -14.06 32.28
CA SER A 59 -4.58 -12.84 31.57
C SER A 59 -4.41 -11.64 32.50
N SER A 60 -5.36 -11.42 33.41
CA SER A 60 -5.32 -10.34 34.40
C SER A 60 -4.08 -10.39 35.31
N THR A 61 -3.62 -11.59 35.65
CA THR A 61 -2.41 -11.79 36.48
C THR A 61 -1.16 -11.39 35.72
N VAL A 62 -1.10 -11.74 34.42
CA VAL A 62 0.01 -11.34 33.53
C VAL A 62 0.04 -9.83 33.36
N VAL A 63 -1.10 -9.20 33.06
CA VAL A 63 -1.17 -7.73 32.90
C VAL A 63 -0.74 -7.01 34.19
N THR A 64 -1.14 -7.52 35.36
CA THR A 64 -0.71 -6.98 36.66
C THR A 64 0.80 -7.08 36.85
N LEU A 65 1.40 -8.23 36.49
CA LEU A 65 2.85 -8.42 36.51
C LEU A 65 3.55 -7.40 35.58
N LEU A 66 3.07 -7.26 34.35
CA LEU A 66 3.63 -6.32 33.37
C LEU A 66 3.54 -4.87 33.85
N THR A 67 2.42 -4.49 34.46
CA THR A 67 2.23 -3.16 35.06
C THR A 67 3.26 -2.92 36.17
N SER A 68 3.43 -3.88 37.09
CA SER A 68 4.44 -3.79 38.16
C SER A 68 5.86 -3.73 37.62
N CYS A 69 6.14 -4.43 36.51
CA CYS A 69 7.44 -4.38 35.85
C CYS A 69 7.75 -2.97 35.33
N VAL A 70 6.79 -2.29 34.70
CA VAL A 70 6.98 -0.91 34.22
C VAL A 70 7.19 0.06 35.39
N GLU A 71 6.42 -0.08 36.47
CA GLU A 71 6.56 0.76 37.67
C GLU A 71 7.93 0.60 38.34
N LYS A 72 8.46 -0.64 38.42
CA LYS A 72 9.74 -0.94 39.06
C LYS A 72 10.95 -0.65 38.17
N ALA A 73 10.84 -0.91 36.87
CA ALA A 73 11.94 -0.75 35.92
C ALA A 73 12.23 0.72 35.58
N GLY A 74 11.25 1.61 35.76
CA GLY A 74 11.40 3.05 35.53
C GLY A 74 11.78 3.36 34.08
N THR A 75 13.08 3.54 33.82
CA THR A 75 13.65 3.91 32.50
C THR A 75 14.47 2.79 31.85
N GLU A 76 14.49 1.57 32.41
CA GLU A 76 15.24 0.48 31.81
C GLU A 76 14.61 -0.01 30.49
N GLU A 77 15.17 0.47 29.38
CA GLU A 77 14.69 0.23 28.02
C GLU A 77 14.52 -1.26 27.68
N LYS A 78 15.49 -2.10 28.06
CA LYS A 78 15.45 -3.54 27.79
C LYS A 78 14.27 -4.24 28.45
N MET A 79 13.87 -3.76 29.63
CA MET A 79 12.72 -4.30 30.35
C MET A 79 11.42 -3.86 29.70
N LEU A 80 11.32 -2.59 29.26
CA LEU A 80 10.16 -2.08 28.52
C LEU A 80 9.95 -2.84 27.20
N ILE A 81 11.01 -3.13 26.45
CA ILE A 81 10.95 -3.95 25.23
C ILE A 81 10.31 -5.31 25.53
N LYS A 82 10.76 -6.00 26.59
CA LYS A 82 10.20 -7.30 26.99
C LYS A 82 8.75 -7.20 27.41
N VAL A 83 8.39 -6.15 28.14
CA VAL A 83 7.00 -5.90 28.56
C VAL A 83 6.10 -5.70 27.34
N PHE A 84 6.49 -4.87 26.38
CA PHE A 84 5.66 -4.58 25.20
C PHE A 84 5.53 -5.78 24.27
N ARG A 85 6.61 -6.56 24.07
CA ARG A 85 6.54 -7.82 23.31
C ARG A 85 5.60 -8.82 23.97
N CYS A 86 5.71 -9.00 25.28
CA CYS A 86 4.79 -9.85 26.03
C CYS A 86 3.35 -9.35 25.88
N LEU A 87 3.11 -8.06 26.04
CA LEU A 87 1.76 -7.49 25.93
C LEU A 87 1.18 -7.71 24.52
N GLY A 88 1.95 -7.44 23.46
CA GLY A 88 1.55 -7.66 22.07
C GLY A 88 1.22 -9.13 21.78
N SER A 89 2.04 -10.07 22.28
CA SER A 89 1.78 -11.50 22.16
C SER A 89 0.44 -11.93 22.77
N TRP A 90 0.08 -11.35 23.93
CA TRP A 90 -1.21 -11.62 24.58
C TRP A 90 -2.39 -10.94 23.86
N PHE A 91 -2.19 -9.77 23.25
CA PHE A 91 -3.18 -9.16 22.35
C PHE A 91 -3.45 -10.04 21.13
N ASN A 92 -2.40 -10.56 20.48
CA ASN A 92 -2.52 -11.43 19.31
C ASN A 92 -3.26 -12.74 19.60
N LEU A 93 -3.21 -13.24 20.83
CA LEU A 93 -3.99 -14.41 21.25
C LEU A 93 -5.50 -14.10 21.43
N GLY A 94 -5.87 -12.82 21.56
CA GLY A 94 -7.27 -12.40 21.70
C GLY A 94 -7.88 -12.68 23.08
N VAL A 95 -7.04 -12.72 24.14
CA VAL A 95 -7.47 -13.13 25.49
C VAL A 95 -7.49 -12.01 26.54
N LEU A 96 -7.07 -10.80 26.16
CA LEU A 96 -7.06 -9.65 27.07
C LEU A 96 -8.45 -9.00 27.15
N ASP A 97 -8.87 -8.62 28.35
CA ASP A 97 -10.13 -7.89 28.54
C ASP A 97 -10.00 -6.44 28.06
N SER A 98 -10.75 -6.08 27.03
CA SER A 98 -10.68 -4.78 26.38
C SER A 98 -11.02 -3.61 27.30
N ASN A 99 -12.00 -3.77 28.19
CA ASN A 99 -12.40 -2.69 29.11
C ASN A 99 -11.33 -2.44 30.18
N PHE A 100 -10.73 -3.50 30.70
CA PHE A 100 -9.61 -3.43 31.64
C PHE A 100 -8.39 -2.80 30.98
N MET A 101 -8.05 -3.20 29.75
CA MET A 101 -6.92 -2.65 29.01
C MET A 101 -7.12 -1.17 28.67
N ALA A 102 -8.34 -0.74 28.34
CA ALA A 102 -8.65 0.66 28.03
C ALA A 102 -8.27 1.62 29.18
N GLY A 103 -8.44 1.20 30.43
CA GLY A 103 -8.06 2.00 31.61
C GLY A 103 -6.64 1.77 32.11
N ASN A 104 -5.84 0.94 31.43
CA ASN A 104 -4.57 0.46 31.95
C ASN A 104 -3.39 1.40 31.63
N GLN A 105 -2.51 1.62 32.61
CA GLN A 105 -1.32 2.46 32.47
C GLN A 105 -0.34 1.98 31.38
N LEU A 106 -0.32 0.69 31.05
CA LEU A 106 0.51 0.15 29.98
C LEU A 106 0.24 0.83 28.63
N LEU A 107 -1.02 1.10 28.29
CA LEU A 107 -1.37 1.83 27.07
C LEU A 107 -0.85 3.27 27.11
N MET A 108 -0.96 3.94 28.26
CA MET A 108 -0.42 5.29 28.41
C MET A 108 1.10 5.32 28.22
N VAL A 109 1.82 4.36 28.79
CA VAL A 109 3.28 4.27 28.67
C VAL A 109 3.71 3.94 27.24
N LEU A 110 2.97 3.09 26.52
CA LEU A 110 3.21 2.81 25.09
C LEU A 110 3.21 4.10 24.26
N PHE A 111 2.15 4.91 24.36
CA PHE A 111 2.07 6.15 23.60
C PHE A 111 3.08 7.21 24.06
N GLN A 112 3.40 7.29 25.36
CA GLN A 112 4.45 8.18 25.84
C GLN A 112 5.83 7.82 25.27
N VAL A 113 6.15 6.53 25.15
CA VAL A 113 7.40 6.08 24.54
C VAL A 113 7.43 6.43 23.05
N LEU A 114 6.31 6.23 22.33
CA LEU A 114 6.18 6.58 20.92
C LEU A 114 6.17 8.08 20.64
N GLN A 115 5.92 8.94 21.64
CA GLN A 115 6.00 10.39 21.49
C GLN A 115 7.40 10.95 21.78
N ARG A 116 8.25 10.21 22.50
CA ARG A 116 9.58 10.66 22.90
C ARG A 116 10.58 10.43 21.78
N ASP A 117 11.23 11.52 21.40
CA ASP A 117 12.24 11.56 20.36
C ASP A 117 13.50 10.76 20.72
N GLU A 118 13.86 10.76 22.01
CA GLU A 118 15.03 10.08 22.55
C GLU A 118 14.86 8.56 22.62
N THR A 119 13.66 8.04 22.37
CA THR A 119 13.39 6.60 22.32
C THR A 119 14.25 5.94 21.24
N SER A 120 14.95 4.86 21.59
CA SER A 120 15.75 4.08 20.65
C SER A 120 14.88 3.39 19.59
N THR A 121 15.48 3.01 18.46
CA THR A 121 14.81 2.24 17.42
C THR A 121 14.18 0.94 17.94
N ASN A 122 14.91 0.18 18.77
CA ASN A 122 14.43 -1.11 19.30
C ASN A 122 13.22 -0.97 20.22
N LEU A 123 13.22 0.04 21.09
CA LEU A 123 12.10 0.29 21.98
C LEU A 123 10.90 0.86 21.21
N HIS A 124 11.16 1.73 20.23
CA HIS A 124 10.13 2.26 19.37
C HIS A 124 9.44 1.15 18.58
N GLU A 125 10.19 0.25 17.93
CA GLU A 125 9.66 -0.90 17.20
C GLU A 125 8.81 -1.79 18.10
N ALA A 126 9.32 -2.17 19.29
CA ALA A 126 8.55 -3.01 20.22
C ALA A 126 7.24 -2.35 20.70
N ALA A 127 7.24 -1.02 20.88
CA ALA A 127 6.04 -0.28 21.22
C ALA A 127 5.06 -0.20 20.02
N SER A 128 5.57 0.03 18.81
CA SER A 128 4.78 0.08 17.58
C SER A 128 4.10 -1.25 17.29
N ASP A 129 4.84 -2.36 17.35
CA ASP A 129 4.29 -3.70 17.15
C ASP A 129 3.20 -4.01 18.18
N CYS A 130 3.38 -3.62 19.44
CA CYS A 130 2.37 -3.80 20.48
C CYS A 130 1.11 -2.98 20.22
N VAL A 131 1.22 -1.74 19.70
CA VAL A 131 0.06 -0.93 19.30
C VAL A 131 -0.68 -1.55 18.12
N CYS A 132 0.05 -2.01 17.10
CA CYS A 132 -0.54 -2.74 15.96
C CYS A 132 -1.26 -4.02 16.43
N SER A 133 -0.66 -4.81 17.31
CA SER A 133 -1.31 -5.98 17.93
C SER A 133 -2.59 -5.61 18.69
N ALA A 134 -2.59 -4.50 19.43
CA ALA A 134 -3.77 -4.05 20.16
C ALA A 134 -4.90 -3.57 19.24
N LEU A 135 -4.56 -2.92 18.14
CA LEU A 135 -5.51 -2.50 17.10
C LEU A 135 -6.10 -3.73 16.38
N TYR A 136 -5.23 -4.63 15.89
CA TYR A 136 -5.62 -5.84 15.19
C TYR A 136 -6.49 -6.79 16.03
N ALA A 137 -6.28 -6.82 17.36
CA ALA A 137 -7.10 -7.60 18.28
C ALA A 137 -8.56 -7.12 18.37
N ILE A 138 -8.88 -5.91 17.87
CA ILE A 138 -10.25 -5.39 17.81
C ILE A 138 -10.94 -5.95 16.56
N GLU A 139 -11.50 -7.16 16.67
CA GLU A 139 -12.30 -7.76 15.58
C GLU A 139 -13.64 -7.02 15.37
N ASN A 140 -14.20 -6.44 16.43
CA ASN A 140 -15.45 -5.70 16.40
C ASN A 140 -15.37 -4.45 17.28
N VAL A 141 -15.46 -3.27 16.66
CA VAL A 141 -15.34 -1.97 17.33
C VAL A 141 -16.44 -1.76 18.37
N ASP A 142 -17.69 -2.16 18.08
CA ASP A 142 -18.83 -1.94 18.96
C ASP A 142 -18.69 -2.73 20.29
N THR A 143 -18.08 -3.93 20.23
CA THR A 143 -17.81 -4.77 21.41
C THR A 143 -16.62 -4.27 22.24
N ASN A 144 -15.66 -3.60 21.60
CA ASN A 144 -14.39 -3.19 22.22
C ASN A 144 -14.27 -1.66 22.33
N MET A 145 -15.41 -0.95 22.39
CA MET A 145 -15.51 0.52 22.29
C MET A 145 -14.52 1.28 23.20
N GLY A 146 -14.35 0.84 24.45
CA GLY A 146 -13.44 1.50 25.40
C GLY A 146 -11.98 1.46 24.94
N LEU A 147 -11.50 0.28 24.54
CA LEU A 147 -10.13 0.11 24.04
C LEU A 147 -9.94 0.81 22.70
N ALA A 148 -10.91 0.64 21.80
CA ALA A 148 -10.91 1.25 20.48
C ALA A 148 -10.75 2.77 20.56
N LEU A 149 -11.52 3.43 21.44
CA LEU A 149 -11.44 4.87 21.62
C LEU A 149 -10.06 5.32 22.14
N GLN A 150 -9.48 4.59 23.09
CA GLN A 150 -8.16 4.92 23.65
C GLN A 150 -7.04 4.76 22.63
N LEU A 151 -7.04 3.67 21.85
CA LEU A 151 -6.07 3.47 20.78
C LEU A 151 -6.23 4.54 19.70
N PHE A 152 -7.47 4.83 19.28
CA PHE A 152 -7.76 5.86 18.29
C PHE A 152 -7.20 7.22 18.73
N GLN A 153 -7.52 7.65 19.95
CA GLN A 153 -7.02 8.92 20.48
C GLN A 153 -5.50 8.91 20.65
N GLY A 154 -4.91 7.82 21.14
CA GLY A 154 -3.48 7.69 21.33
C GLY A 154 -2.71 7.81 20.01
N VAL A 155 -3.13 7.12 18.96
CA VAL A 155 -2.46 7.17 17.65
C VAL A 155 -2.51 8.58 17.05
N LEU A 156 -3.64 9.30 17.16
CA LEU A 156 -3.75 10.68 16.65
C LEU A 156 -2.75 11.65 17.30
N THR A 157 -2.23 11.36 18.50
CA THR A 157 -1.21 12.21 19.13
C THR A 157 0.19 12.02 18.56
N LEU A 158 0.42 11.00 17.73
CA LEU A 158 1.76 10.64 17.23
C LEU A 158 2.20 11.45 16.01
N GLU A 159 1.32 12.26 15.42
CA GLU A 159 1.62 13.08 14.23
C GLU A 159 2.83 14.00 14.45
N THR A 160 2.94 14.64 15.62
CA THR A 160 4.09 15.49 15.93
C THR A 160 5.40 14.71 15.99
N ALA A 161 5.37 13.52 16.59
CA ALA A 161 6.55 12.66 16.72
C ALA A 161 6.95 12.06 15.36
N TYR A 162 5.98 11.75 14.49
CA TYR A 162 6.22 11.40 13.09
C TYR A 162 6.99 12.49 12.36
N HIS A 163 6.54 13.75 12.42
CA HIS A 163 7.25 14.86 11.76
C HIS A 163 8.65 15.08 12.30
N MET A 164 8.87 14.83 13.60
CA MET A 164 10.20 14.88 14.20
C MET A 164 11.11 13.77 13.67
N ALA A 165 10.60 12.54 13.50
CA ALA A 165 11.35 11.44 12.91
C ALA A 165 11.73 11.74 11.44
N VAL A 166 10.79 12.29 10.65
CA VAL A 166 11.08 12.75 9.28
C VAL A 166 12.16 13.82 9.26
N ALA A 167 12.07 14.83 10.13
CA ALA A 167 13.06 15.91 10.21
C ALA A 167 14.46 15.44 10.65
N ARG A 168 14.56 14.27 11.30
CA ARG A 168 15.80 13.63 11.71
C ARG A 168 16.31 12.57 10.75
N GLU A 169 15.59 12.33 9.65
CA GLU A 169 15.88 11.26 8.70
C GLU A 169 15.91 9.87 9.37
N ASP A 170 15.10 9.68 10.43
CA ASP A 170 14.97 8.40 11.16
C ASP A 170 13.92 7.53 10.46
N LEU A 171 14.35 6.90 9.35
CA LEU A 171 13.47 6.09 8.50
C LEU A 171 12.83 4.92 9.25
N ASP A 172 13.54 4.31 10.21
CA ASP A 172 13.01 3.20 11.00
C ASP A 172 11.74 3.63 11.77
N LYS A 173 11.79 4.79 12.44
CA LYS A 173 10.61 5.33 13.14
C LYS A 173 9.51 5.76 12.18
N VAL A 174 9.87 6.35 11.03
CA VAL A 174 8.89 6.75 9.99
C VAL A 174 8.09 5.55 9.50
N LEU A 175 8.76 4.42 9.20
CA LEU A 175 8.12 3.17 8.81
C LEU A 175 7.23 2.64 9.94
N ASN A 176 7.71 2.68 11.19
CA ASN A 176 6.94 2.25 12.36
C ASN A 176 5.63 3.04 12.53
N TYR A 177 5.67 4.37 12.41
CA TYR A 177 4.46 5.19 12.48
C TYR A 177 3.50 4.91 11.31
N CYS A 178 4.03 4.75 10.09
CA CYS A 178 3.19 4.44 8.94
C CYS A 178 2.46 3.10 9.12
N ARG A 179 3.11 2.08 9.73
CA ARG A 179 2.47 0.82 10.12
C ARG A 179 1.34 1.04 11.14
N ILE A 180 1.57 1.84 12.19
CA ILE A 180 0.54 2.17 13.18
C ILE A 180 -0.66 2.89 12.52
N PHE A 181 -0.41 3.90 11.68
CA PHE A 181 -1.46 4.66 11.01
C PHE A 181 -2.26 3.79 10.04
N THR A 182 -1.59 2.89 9.32
CA THR A 182 -2.25 1.93 8.42
C THR A 182 -3.12 0.98 9.21
N GLU A 183 -2.61 0.37 10.28
CA GLU A 183 -3.37 -0.56 11.12
C GLU A 183 -4.57 0.13 11.80
N LEU A 184 -4.42 1.39 12.18
CA LEU A 184 -5.54 2.21 12.68
C LEU A 184 -6.64 2.30 11.61
N CYS A 185 -6.29 2.66 10.39
CA CYS A 185 -7.26 2.81 9.31
C CYS A 185 -7.92 1.46 8.95
N GLU A 186 -7.17 0.36 8.98
CA GLU A 186 -7.69 -0.99 8.75
C GLU A 186 -8.70 -1.41 9.83
N THR A 187 -8.35 -1.19 11.10
CA THR A 187 -9.22 -1.51 12.25
C THR A 187 -10.53 -0.73 12.21
N PHE A 188 -10.47 0.55 11.80
CA PHE A 188 -11.62 1.45 11.77
C PHE A 188 -12.25 1.60 10.37
N LEU A 189 -11.88 0.76 9.40
CA LEU A 189 -12.34 0.85 8.02
C LEU A 189 -13.87 0.84 7.94
N GLU A 190 -14.51 -0.13 8.59
CA GLU A 190 -15.98 -0.25 8.57
C GLU A 190 -16.66 0.99 9.18
N THR A 191 -16.11 1.54 10.26
CA THR A 191 -16.67 2.73 10.92
C THR A 191 -16.48 3.98 10.05
N THR A 192 -15.32 4.11 9.41
CA THR A 192 -14.99 5.20 8.48
C THR A 192 -15.93 5.21 7.29
N VAL A 193 -16.24 4.05 6.74
CA VAL A 193 -17.17 3.91 5.61
C VAL A 193 -18.63 4.09 6.04
N ARG A 194 -19.03 3.57 7.21
CA ARG A 194 -20.40 3.65 7.73
C ARG A 194 -20.81 5.05 8.19
N SER A 195 -19.89 5.80 8.79
CA SER A 195 -20.14 7.14 9.34
C SER A 195 -18.93 8.07 9.13
N PRO A 196 -18.63 8.43 7.87
CA PRO A 196 -17.45 9.23 7.54
C PRO A 196 -17.51 10.61 8.21
N GLY A 197 -16.40 11.01 8.81
CA GLY A 197 -16.23 12.29 9.51
C GLY A 197 -16.85 12.35 10.92
N GLN A 198 -17.38 11.24 11.45
CA GLN A 198 -18.04 11.22 12.75
C GLN A 198 -17.44 10.16 13.68
N GLY A 199 -17.18 10.54 14.94
CA GLY A 199 -16.66 9.63 15.95
C GLY A 199 -15.34 9.00 15.53
N MET A 200 -15.26 7.66 15.54
CA MET A 200 -14.09 6.90 15.07
C MET A 200 -14.08 6.70 13.54
N GLY A 201 -15.05 7.25 12.81
CA GLY A 201 -15.01 7.40 11.36
C GLY A 201 -14.43 8.75 10.91
N ASP A 202 -13.82 9.49 11.83
CA ASP A 202 -13.14 10.76 11.56
C ASP A 202 -12.04 10.60 10.49
N LEU A 203 -12.13 11.41 9.43
CA LEU A 203 -11.29 11.30 8.24
C LEU A 203 -9.85 11.83 8.46
N ARG A 204 -9.55 12.37 9.65
CA ARG A 204 -8.14 12.64 10.05
C ARG A 204 -7.27 11.39 10.01
N THR A 205 -7.84 10.19 10.12
CA THR A 205 -7.10 8.93 9.92
C THR A 205 -6.53 8.83 8.50
N LEU A 206 -7.31 9.21 7.48
CA LEU A 206 -6.84 9.24 6.09
C LEU A 206 -5.80 10.35 5.87
N GLU A 207 -5.93 11.47 6.58
CA GLU A 207 -4.91 12.54 6.53
C GLU A 207 -3.54 12.05 7.02
N LEU A 208 -3.49 11.23 8.07
CA LEU A 208 -2.23 10.62 8.52
C LEU A 208 -1.58 9.76 7.43
N LEU A 209 -2.37 8.97 6.70
CA LEU A 209 -1.84 8.19 5.56
C LEU A 209 -1.37 9.08 4.41
N LEU A 210 -2.07 10.19 4.14
CA LEU A 210 -1.65 11.16 3.12
C LEU A 210 -0.39 11.93 3.52
N ILE A 211 -0.17 12.18 4.82
CA ILE A 211 1.09 12.71 5.34
C ILE A 211 2.23 11.72 5.05
N CYS A 212 2.01 10.42 5.32
CA CYS A 212 2.98 9.37 4.98
C CYS A 212 3.23 9.26 3.46
N ALA A 213 2.18 9.39 2.64
CA ALA A 213 2.30 9.41 1.19
C ALA A 213 3.14 10.58 0.67
N GLY A 214 3.21 11.68 1.43
CA GLY A 214 4.03 12.85 1.12
C GLY A 214 5.52 12.69 1.43
N HIS A 215 5.93 11.62 2.12
CA HIS A 215 7.34 11.31 2.36
C HIS A 215 8.08 11.01 1.04
N PRO A 216 9.39 11.30 0.90
CA PRO A 216 10.10 11.06 -0.36
C PRO A 216 10.44 9.58 -0.63
N GLN A 217 10.65 8.77 0.41
CA GLN A 217 10.88 7.32 0.28
C GLN A 217 9.57 6.58 -0.02
N TYR A 218 9.53 5.85 -1.14
CA TYR A 218 8.33 5.15 -1.61
C TYR A 218 7.97 3.95 -0.71
N GLU A 219 8.96 3.40 -0.01
CA GLU A 219 8.81 2.32 0.97
C GLU A 219 7.87 2.70 2.12
N VAL A 220 7.69 4.00 2.38
CA VAL A 220 6.76 4.50 3.39
C VAL A 220 5.32 4.43 2.87
N VAL A 221 5.05 4.92 1.65
CA VAL A 221 3.67 4.96 1.14
C VAL A 221 3.12 3.58 0.82
N GLU A 222 3.98 2.66 0.35
CA GLU A 222 3.56 1.30 -0.03
C GLU A 222 3.01 0.47 1.14
N ILE A 223 3.41 0.78 2.39
CA ILE A 223 2.87 0.13 3.60
C ILE A 223 1.34 0.25 3.64
N SER A 224 0.80 1.37 3.15
CA SER A 224 -0.63 1.68 3.21
C SER A 224 -1.46 1.09 2.06
N PHE A 225 -0.84 0.45 1.06
CA PHE A 225 -1.54 0.03 -0.16
C PHE A 225 -2.69 -0.94 0.10
N ASN A 226 -2.49 -1.93 0.98
CA ASN A 226 -3.52 -2.91 1.33
C ASN A 226 -4.80 -2.24 1.87
N PHE A 227 -4.64 -1.21 2.71
CA PHE A 227 -5.76 -0.43 3.21
C PHE A 227 -6.49 0.27 2.07
N TRP A 228 -5.78 0.92 1.14
CA TRP A 228 -6.41 1.61 0.02
C TRP A 228 -7.18 0.66 -0.91
N TYR A 229 -6.65 -0.54 -1.17
CA TYR A 229 -7.37 -1.60 -1.89
C TYR A 229 -8.66 -1.99 -1.15
N ARG A 230 -8.59 -2.26 0.16
CA ARG A 230 -9.76 -2.63 0.97
C ARG A 230 -10.79 -1.51 1.04
N LEU A 231 -10.36 -0.27 1.18
CA LEU A 231 -11.24 0.91 1.15
C LEU A 231 -11.96 1.01 -0.21
N GLY A 232 -11.22 0.90 -1.31
CA GLY A 232 -11.77 0.88 -2.66
C GLY A 232 -12.81 -0.24 -2.82
N GLU A 233 -12.49 -1.46 -2.41
CA GLU A 233 -13.38 -2.62 -2.48
C GLU A 233 -14.68 -2.40 -1.68
N HIS A 234 -14.57 -1.91 -0.44
CA HIS A 234 -15.73 -1.63 0.41
C HIS A 234 -16.64 -0.55 -0.21
N LEU A 235 -16.05 0.55 -0.71
CA LEU A 235 -16.79 1.63 -1.34
C LEU A 235 -17.44 1.21 -2.67
N TYR A 236 -16.76 0.36 -3.44
CA TYR A 236 -17.31 -0.21 -4.67
C TYR A 236 -18.54 -1.08 -4.38
N LYS A 237 -18.45 -1.96 -3.36
CA LYS A 237 -19.56 -2.83 -2.94
C LYS A 237 -20.81 -2.05 -2.49
N ILE A 238 -20.64 -0.93 -1.79
CA ILE A 238 -21.76 -0.10 -1.31
C ILE A 238 -22.43 0.63 -2.47
N ASN A 239 -21.65 1.04 -3.48
CA ASN A 239 -22.14 1.70 -4.70
C ASN A 239 -23.03 2.93 -4.42
N ASP A 240 -22.56 3.82 -3.53
CA ASP A 240 -23.23 5.08 -3.19
C ASP A 240 -22.39 6.28 -3.66
N ALA A 241 -22.91 7.03 -4.63
CA ALA A 241 -22.26 8.20 -5.20
C ALA A 241 -22.04 9.34 -4.20
N ALA A 242 -22.95 9.51 -3.22
CA ALA A 242 -22.78 10.52 -2.18
C ALA A 242 -21.58 10.16 -1.28
N LEU A 243 -21.44 8.88 -0.95
CA LEU A 243 -20.31 8.37 -0.20
C LEU A 243 -18.99 8.50 -0.98
N HIS A 244 -18.98 8.14 -2.26
CA HIS A 244 -17.80 8.30 -3.13
C HIS A 244 -17.32 9.75 -3.19
N THR A 245 -18.25 10.71 -3.21
CA THR A 245 -17.93 12.15 -3.21
C THR A 245 -17.17 12.59 -1.96
N ILE A 246 -17.42 11.95 -0.81
CA ILE A 246 -16.71 12.25 0.45
C ILE A 246 -15.25 11.81 0.37
N PHE A 247 -14.96 10.64 -0.20
CA PHE A 247 -13.61 10.06 -0.28
C PHE A 247 -12.79 10.55 -1.48
N ARG A 248 -13.45 11.01 -2.55
CA ARG A 248 -12.84 11.57 -3.76
C ARG A 248 -11.63 12.49 -3.51
N PRO A 249 -11.69 13.54 -2.66
CA PRO A 249 -10.55 14.44 -2.47
C PRO A 249 -9.32 13.74 -1.86
N TYR A 250 -9.52 12.71 -1.03
CA TYR A 250 -8.42 11.93 -0.44
C TYR A 250 -7.76 11.05 -1.49
N ILE A 251 -8.56 10.40 -2.35
CA ILE A 251 -8.04 9.61 -3.47
C ILE A 251 -7.29 10.49 -4.48
N GLN A 252 -7.82 11.67 -4.83
CA GLN A 252 -7.11 12.61 -5.71
C GLN A 252 -5.74 13.01 -5.15
N ARG A 253 -5.65 13.29 -3.84
CA ARG A 253 -4.38 13.62 -3.17
C ARG A 253 -3.44 12.43 -3.11
N LEU A 254 -3.94 11.22 -2.88
CA LEU A 254 -3.14 10.00 -2.96
C LEU A 254 -2.56 9.83 -4.36
N LEU A 255 -3.39 9.89 -5.41
CA LEU A 255 -2.95 9.76 -6.80
C LEU A 255 -1.89 10.81 -7.16
N HIS A 256 -2.02 12.04 -6.67
CA HIS A 256 -0.99 13.07 -6.85
C HIS A 256 0.34 12.68 -6.20
N CYS A 257 0.32 12.14 -4.98
CA CYS A 257 1.53 11.67 -4.30
C CYS A 257 2.15 10.48 -5.05
N LEU A 258 1.33 9.52 -5.49
CA LEU A 258 1.79 8.34 -6.24
C LEU A 258 2.40 8.72 -7.60
N ALA A 259 1.81 9.68 -8.31
CA ALA A 259 2.38 10.21 -9.55
C ALA A 259 3.77 10.82 -9.32
N ARG A 260 4.00 11.47 -8.17
CA ARG A 260 5.31 11.99 -7.80
C ARG A 260 6.29 10.87 -7.45
N HIS A 261 5.84 9.84 -6.72
CA HIS A 261 6.65 8.67 -6.38
C HIS A 261 7.04 7.83 -7.61
N CYS A 262 6.27 7.87 -8.69
CA CYS A 262 6.65 7.20 -9.93
C CYS A 262 7.68 7.97 -10.77
N GLN A 263 8.16 9.15 -10.34
CA GLN A 263 9.20 9.87 -11.08
C GLN A 263 10.52 9.11 -10.99
N LEU A 264 11.15 8.89 -12.16
CA LEU A 264 12.52 8.40 -12.24
C LEU A 264 13.49 9.49 -11.79
N ASP A 265 14.71 9.09 -11.45
CA ASP A 265 15.78 10.04 -11.19
C ASP A 265 16.07 10.89 -12.43
N PRO A 266 16.32 12.22 -12.30
CA PRO A 266 16.53 13.09 -13.45
C PRO A 266 17.73 12.73 -14.34
N ASP A 267 18.69 11.97 -13.81
CA ASP A 267 19.87 11.44 -14.49
C ASP A 267 19.72 9.97 -14.93
N HIS A 268 18.54 9.37 -14.78
CA HIS A 268 18.25 8.00 -15.25
C HIS A 268 18.48 7.87 -16.75
N GLU A 269 19.22 6.85 -17.14
CA GLU A 269 19.50 6.52 -18.53
C GLU A 269 18.66 5.33 -18.99
N GLY A 270 18.12 5.39 -20.21
CA GLY A 270 17.39 4.26 -20.79
C GLY A 270 15.91 4.22 -20.41
N ILE A 271 15.32 3.04 -20.57
CA ILE A 271 13.88 2.80 -20.31
C ILE A 271 13.64 2.56 -18.81
N PRO A 272 12.41 2.75 -18.31
CA PRO A 272 12.07 2.34 -16.94
C PRO A 272 12.26 0.82 -16.79
N GLU A 273 12.92 0.39 -15.71
CA GLU A 273 13.04 -1.03 -15.37
C GLU A 273 11.74 -1.53 -14.70
N ASP A 274 11.39 -2.79 -14.93
CA ASP A 274 10.19 -3.43 -14.39
C ASP A 274 10.50 -4.64 -13.49
N THR A 275 11.80 -4.90 -13.23
CA THR A 275 12.27 -6.07 -12.45
C THR A 275 13.04 -5.72 -11.18
N ASP A 276 13.35 -4.45 -10.97
CA ASP A 276 13.93 -3.95 -9.73
C ASP A 276 12.84 -3.53 -8.73
N ASP A 277 13.24 -3.21 -7.49
CA ASP A 277 12.30 -2.87 -6.42
C ASP A 277 11.43 -1.65 -6.79
N PHE A 278 11.99 -0.68 -7.51
CA PHE A 278 11.27 0.51 -7.95
C PHE A 278 10.29 0.21 -9.10
N GLY A 279 10.69 -0.62 -10.07
CA GLY A 279 9.81 -1.14 -11.11
C GLY A 279 8.62 -1.91 -10.53
N GLU A 280 8.86 -2.81 -9.57
CA GLU A 280 7.80 -3.52 -8.86
C GLU A 280 6.87 -2.57 -8.09
N PHE A 281 7.43 -1.54 -7.43
CA PHE A 281 6.65 -0.48 -6.80
C PHE A 281 5.75 0.25 -7.81
N ARG A 282 6.29 0.66 -8.97
CA ARG A 282 5.51 1.32 -10.04
C ARG A 282 4.37 0.44 -10.53
N MET A 283 4.61 -0.86 -10.71
CA MET A 283 3.56 -1.81 -11.11
C MET A 283 2.47 -1.93 -10.04
N ARG A 284 2.85 -2.01 -8.75
CA ARG A 284 1.89 -1.97 -7.62
C ARG A 284 1.07 -0.67 -7.59
N VAL A 285 1.68 0.47 -7.91
CA VAL A 285 0.97 1.75 -8.07
C VAL A 285 -0.04 1.67 -9.22
N SER A 286 0.38 1.21 -10.40
CA SER A 286 -0.51 1.07 -11.57
C SER A 286 -1.77 0.26 -11.22
N ASP A 287 -1.62 -0.85 -10.50
CA ASP A 287 -2.74 -1.70 -10.11
C ASP A 287 -3.63 -1.05 -9.05
N LEU A 288 -3.04 -0.37 -8.06
CA LEU A 288 -3.81 0.37 -7.06
C LEU A 288 -4.64 1.49 -7.71
N VAL A 289 -4.03 2.25 -8.62
CA VAL A 289 -4.72 3.33 -9.33
C VAL A 289 -5.92 2.77 -10.10
N LYS A 290 -5.78 1.66 -10.82
CA LYS A 290 -6.89 1.01 -11.55
C LYS A 290 -8.06 0.66 -10.62
N ASP A 291 -7.77 0.18 -9.41
CA ASP A 291 -8.80 -0.27 -8.48
C ASP A 291 -9.53 0.89 -7.78
N VAL A 292 -8.89 2.06 -7.62
CA VAL A 292 -9.49 3.21 -6.92
C VAL A 292 -9.95 4.34 -7.84
N ILE A 293 -9.63 4.29 -9.15
CA ILE A 293 -9.91 5.40 -10.09
C ILE A 293 -11.41 5.73 -10.19
N PHE A 294 -12.30 4.76 -9.97
CA PHE A 294 -13.74 4.97 -10.03
C PHE A 294 -14.25 6.01 -9.01
N LEU A 295 -13.55 6.20 -7.88
CA LEU A 295 -13.90 7.19 -6.85
C LEU A 295 -13.69 8.64 -7.32
N VAL A 296 -12.74 8.83 -8.23
CA VAL A 296 -12.44 10.13 -8.86
C VAL A 296 -13.16 10.27 -10.19
N GLY A 297 -13.26 9.19 -10.96
CA GLY A 297 -13.73 9.21 -12.34
C GLY A 297 -12.56 9.29 -13.32
N SER A 298 -12.41 8.25 -14.14
CA SER A 298 -11.25 8.08 -15.01
C SER A 298 -11.06 9.23 -15.98
N MET A 299 -12.12 9.77 -16.57
CA MET A 299 -12.01 10.89 -17.52
C MET A 299 -11.54 12.19 -16.86
N GLU A 300 -12.10 12.53 -15.69
CA GLU A 300 -11.72 13.74 -14.96
C GLU A 300 -10.24 13.69 -14.58
N CYS A 301 -9.81 12.55 -14.02
CA CYS A 301 -8.41 12.33 -13.66
C CYS A 301 -7.48 12.36 -14.88
N PHE A 302 -7.83 11.67 -15.97
CA PHE A 302 -7.04 11.65 -17.20
C PHE A 302 -6.87 13.06 -17.80
N SER A 303 -7.96 13.85 -17.82
CA SER A 303 -7.93 15.22 -18.32
C SER A 303 -7.07 16.13 -17.43
N GLN A 304 -7.16 15.97 -16.12
CA GLN A 304 -6.35 16.72 -15.16
C GLN A 304 -4.86 16.40 -15.32
N LEU A 305 -4.49 15.12 -15.37
CA LEU A 305 -3.10 14.70 -15.61
C LEU A 305 -2.56 15.30 -16.91
N TYR A 306 -3.32 15.20 -18.01
CA TYR A 306 -2.92 15.79 -19.28
C TYR A 306 -2.76 17.32 -19.23
N SER A 307 -3.62 18.03 -18.48
CA SER A 307 -3.50 19.48 -18.33
C SER A 307 -2.17 19.91 -17.69
N THR A 308 -1.67 19.13 -16.72
CA THR A 308 -0.38 19.41 -16.07
C THR A 308 0.82 19.26 -17.02
N LEU A 309 0.68 18.49 -18.11
CA LEU A 309 1.72 18.38 -19.14
C LEU A 309 1.78 19.60 -20.07
N LYS A 310 0.64 20.28 -20.26
CA LYS A 310 0.56 21.49 -21.11
C LYS A 310 1.06 22.73 -20.38
N GLU A 311 0.88 22.77 -19.07
CA GLU A 311 1.22 23.91 -18.23
C GLU A 311 2.65 23.74 -17.66
N GLY A 312 3.49 24.77 -17.77
CA GLY A 312 4.73 24.85 -16.99
C GLY A 312 5.99 24.22 -17.61
N ASN A 313 5.92 23.58 -18.78
CA ASN A 313 7.05 22.88 -19.42
C ASN A 313 7.75 21.90 -18.45
N PRO A 314 7.06 20.84 -18.01
CA PRO A 314 7.61 19.90 -17.05
C PRO A 314 8.89 19.23 -17.57
N SER A 315 9.75 18.82 -16.63
CA SER A 315 10.91 18.01 -16.93
C SER A 315 10.51 16.62 -17.43
N TRP A 316 11.48 15.88 -17.97
CA TRP A 316 11.18 14.65 -18.69
C TRP A 316 10.68 13.55 -17.75
N GLU A 317 11.22 13.47 -16.53
CA GLU A 317 10.86 12.50 -15.50
C GLU A 317 9.46 12.75 -14.93
N VAL A 318 9.06 14.03 -14.81
CA VAL A 318 7.70 14.42 -14.46
C VAL A 318 6.73 14.04 -15.58
N THR A 319 7.12 14.32 -16.83
CA THR A 319 6.32 13.96 -18.02
C THR A 319 6.11 12.45 -18.10
N GLU A 320 7.18 11.68 -17.90
CA GLU A 320 7.18 10.22 -17.92
C GLU A 320 6.22 9.65 -16.87
N ALA A 321 6.35 10.08 -15.61
CA ALA A 321 5.51 9.56 -14.52
C ALA A 321 4.02 9.90 -14.72
N VAL A 322 3.69 11.08 -15.25
CA VAL A 322 2.31 11.44 -15.59
C VAL A 322 1.77 10.54 -16.71
N LEU A 323 2.56 10.29 -17.76
CA LEU A 323 2.18 9.37 -18.83
C LEU A 323 2.00 7.94 -18.31
N PHE A 324 2.80 7.52 -17.34
CA PHE A 324 2.68 6.21 -16.69
C PHE A 324 1.33 6.05 -15.98
N ILE A 325 0.93 7.04 -15.17
CA ILE A 325 -0.38 7.02 -14.51
C ILE A 325 -1.52 7.12 -15.53
N MET A 326 -1.37 7.95 -16.58
CA MET A 326 -2.35 8.02 -17.67
C MET A 326 -2.53 6.68 -18.37
N ALA A 327 -1.44 5.94 -18.62
CA ALA A 327 -1.50 4.60 -19.23
C ALA A 327 -2.27 3.61 -18.35
N ALA A 328 -2.05 3.65 -17.02
CA ALA A 328 -2.75 2.77 -16.08
C ALA A 328 -4.28 2.94 -16.12
N ILE A 329 -4.78 4.16 -16.35
CA ILE A 329 -6.22 4.46 -16.35
C ILE A 329 -6.85 4.52 -17.75
N ALA A 330 -6.06 4.63 -18.82
CA ALA A 330 -6.53 4.89 -20.18
C ALA A 330 -7.66 3.94 -20.63
N LYS A 331 -7.52 2.65 -20.32
CA LYS A 331 -8.51 1.61 -20.67
C LYS A 331 -9.85 1.71 -19.93
N SER A 332 -9.89 2.42 -18.80
CA SER A 332 -11.11 2.64 -18.02
C SER A 332 -11.85 3.93 -18.41
N VAL A 333 -11.27 4.75 -19.29
CA VAL A 333 -11.93 5.96 -19.78
C VAL A 333 -12.88 5.58 -20.91
N ASP A 334 -14.12 6.06 -20.84
CA ASP A 334 -15.08 5.88 -21.94
C ASP A 334 -14.51 6.51 -23.24
N PRO A 335 -14.36 5.74 -24.33
CA PRO A 335 -13.84 6.28 -25.58
C PRO A 335 -14.87 7.11 -26.38
N GLU A 336 -16.14 7.21 -25.97
CA GLU A 336 -17.16 7.98 -26.70
C GLU A 336 -17.02 9.50 -26.59
N ASN A 337 -16.95 10.17 -27.75
CA ASN A 337 -17.07 11.64 -27.88
C ASN A 337 -16.13 12.46 -26.99
N ASN A 338 -14.94 11.93 -26.73
CA ASN A 338 -14.00 12.54 -25.80
C ASN A 338 -12.84 13.25 -26.54
N PRO A 339 -12.95 14.58 -26.80
CA PRO A 339 -11.96 15.32 -27.57
C PRO A 339 -10.57 15.30 -26.91
N THR A 340 -10.52 15.21 -25.58
CA THR A 340 -9.26 15.12 -24.82
C THR A 340 -8.47 13.86 -25.18
N LEU A 341 -9.12 12.70 -25.31
CA LEU A 341 -8.44 11.45 -25.69
C LEU A 341 -7.84 11.54 -27.10
N ALA A 342 -8.61 12.06 -28.04
CA ALA A 342 -8.14 12.28 -29.41
C ALA A 342 -6.97 13.28 -29.47
N GLU A 343 -7.02 14.35 -28.66
CA GLU A 343 -5.95 15.33 -28.57
C GLU A 343 -4.68 14.72 -27.97
N VAL A 344 -4.78 13.96 -26.88
CA VAL A 344 -3.64 13.26 -26.27
C VAL A 344 -2.99 12.33 -27.29
N LEU A 345 -3.78 11.49 -27.95
CA LEU A 345 -3.28 10.57 -28.96
C LEU A 345 -2.56 11.31 -30.09
N GLN A 346 -3.13 12.44 -30.54
CA GLN A 346 -2.52 13.30 -31.56
C GLN A 346 -1.17 13.87 -31.11
N GLN A 347 -1.04 14.34 -29.86
CA GLN A 347 0.23 14.89 -29.37
C GLN A 347 1.28 13.80 -29.18
N VAL A 348 0.90 12.62 -28.67
CA VAL A 348 1.83 11.50 -28.44
C VAL A 348 2.47 11.03 -29.74
N VAL A 349 1.69 10.85 -30.82
CA VAL A 349 2.25 10.41 -32.11
C VAL A 349 3.14 11.46 -32.80
N LEU A 350 3.11 12.72 -32.31
CA LEU A 350 3.94 13.82 -32.79
C LEU A 350 5.21 14.04 -31.95
N LEU A 351 5.43 13.26 -30.89
CA LEU A 351 6.64 13.39 -30.07
C LEU A 351 7.91 13.20 -30.92
N PRO A 352 8.88 14.13 -30.85
CA PRO A 352 10.12 13.99 -31.61
C PRO A 352 11.05 12.95 -30.98
N GLU A 353 11.92 12.36 -31.80
CA GLU A 353 12.91 11.36 -31.38
C GLU A 353 13.95 11.92 -30.40
N THR A 354 14.04 13.26 -30.26
CA THR A 354 14.91 13.95 -29.30
C THR A 354 14.39 13.93 -27.86
N VAL A 355 13.13 13.51 -27.64
CA VAL A 355 12.56 13.36 -26.29
C VAL A 355 13.25 12.21 -25.56
N HIS A 356 13.36 12.32 -24.24
CA HIS A 356 13.97 11.29 -23.41
C HIS A 356 13.38 9.90 -23.68
N ILE A 357 14.23 8.87 -23.71
CA ILE A 357 13.85 7.54 -24.15
C ILE A 357 12.79 6.89 -23.22
N ALA A 358 12.82 7.18 -21.92
CA ALA A 358 11.81 6.72 -20.98
C ALA A 358 10.41 7.31 -21.29
N VAL A 359 10.33 8.61 -21.59
CA VAL A 359 9.06 9.24 -22.02
C VAL A 359 8.53 8.58 -23.28
N ARG A 360 9.41 8.31 -24.26
CA ARG A 360 9.04 7.62 -25.51
C ARG A 360 8.53 6.21 -25.24
N PHE A 361 9.22 5.44 -24.39
CA PHE A 361 8.80 4.11 -23.95
C PHE A 361 7.39 4.13 -23.34
N THR A 362 7.17 4.94 -22.31
CA THR A 362 5.89 5.00 -21.59
C THR A 362 4.77 5.53 -22.48
N SER A 363 5.08 6.44 -23.41
CA SER A 363 4.10 6.92 -24.39
C SER A 363 3.70 5.85 -25.42
N ILE A 364 4.59 4.92 -25.77
CA ILE A 364 4.26 3.75 -26.60
C ILE A 364 3.27 2.85 -25.86
N GLU A 365 3.46 2.62 -24.56
CA GLU A 365 2.54 1.83 -23.75
C GLU A 365 1.17 2.51 -23.64
N LEU A 366 1.14 3.82 -23.37
CA LEU A 366 -0.10 4.60 -23.36
C LEU A 366 -0.89 4.45 -24.67
N VAL A 367 -0.22 4.54 -25.83
CA VAL A 367 -0.87 4.32 -27.14
C VAL A 367 -1.48 2.92 -27.24
N GLY A 368 -0.79 1.90 -26.71
CA GLY A 368 -1.30 0.54 -26.65
C GLY A 368 -2.58 0.40 -25.82
N GLU A 369 -2.68 1.12 -24.70
CA GLU A 369 -3.87 1.13 -23.85
C GLU A 369 -5.02 1.98 -24.43
N MET A 370 -4.73 2.90 -25.34
CA MET A 370 -5.71 3.74 -26.05
C MET A 370 -6.27 3.11 -27.33
N SER A 371 -6.14 1.79 -27.51
CA SER A 371 -6.56 1.09 -28.73
C SER A 371 -8.04 1.26 -29.09
N GLU A 372 -8.93 1.34 -28.10
CA GLU A 372 -10.37 1.58 -28.33
C GLU A 372 -10.64 2.99 -28.88
N VAL A 373 -9.83 3.98 -28.51
CA VAL A 373 -9.94 5.35 -29.04
C VAL A 373 -9.56 5.37 -30.52
N VAL A 374 -8.54 4.61 -30.91
CA VAL A 374 -8.11 4.44 -32.30
C VAL A 374 -9.20 3.77 -33.12
N ASP A 375 -9.81 2.71 -32.60
CA ASP A 375 -10.89 2.00 -33.30
C ASP A 375 -12.11 2.90 -33.57
N ARG A 376 -12.49 3.74 -32.61
CA ARG A 376 -13.57 4.72 -32.80
C ARG A 376 -13.19 5.92 -33.66
N ASN A 377 -11.90 6.13 -33.91
CA ASN A 377 -11.38 7.22 -34.73
C ASN A 377 -10.33 6.70 -35.74
N PRO A 378 -10.73 5.91 -36.76
CA PRO A 378 -9.77 5.22 -37.65
C PRO A 378 -8.77 6.14 -38.38
N ARG A 379 -9.05 7.45 -38.46
CA ARG A 379 -8.11 8.47 -38.96
C ARG A 379 -6.75 8.48 -38.23
N PHE A 380 -6.70 8.00 -37.00
CA PHE A 380 -5.45 7.92 -36.22
C PHE A 380 -4.67 6.63 -36.45
N LEU A 381 -5.24 5.63 -37.13
CA LEU A 381 -4.60 4.33 -37.30
C LEU A 381 -3.25 4.44 -38.02
N ASP A 382 -3.20 5.16 -39.14
CA ASP A 382 -1.97 5.43 -39.88
C ASP A 382 -0.91 6.17 -39.02
N PRO A 383 -1.20 7.33 -38.39
CA PRO A 383 -0.27 7.99 -37.48
C PRO A 383 0.24 7.09 -36.34
N VAL A 384 -0.66 6.32 -35.71
CA VAL A 384 -0.33 5.43 -34.60
C VAL A 384 0.60 4.30 -35.05
N LEU A 385 0.26 3.61 -36.14
CA LEU A 385 1.11 2.55 -36.68
C LEU A 385 2.48 3.11 -37.09
N ASN A 386 2.54 4.26 -37.76
CA ASN A 386 3.82 4.88 -38.13
C ASN A 386 4.67 5.22 -36.91
N TYR A 387 4.06 5.74 -35.84
CA TYR A 387 4.72 6.03 -34.58
C TYR A 387 5.27 4.75 -33.92
N LEU A 388 4.43 3.72 -33.77
CA LEU A 388 4.84 2.43 -33.19
C LEU A 388 5.92 1.73 -34.03
N MET A 389 5.87 1.87 -35.36
CA MET A 389 6.87 1.31 -36.28
C MET A 389 8.26 1.94 -36.13
N LYS A 390 8.34 3.21 -35.71
CA LYS A 390 9.62 3.81 -35.35
C LYS A 390 10.17 3.18 -34.08
N GLY A 391 9.35 3.06 -33.04
CA GLY A 391 9.71 2.39 -31.78
C GLY A 391 10.15 0.94 -32.00
N LEU A 392 9.47 0.20 -32.88
CA LEU A 392 9.80 -1.19 -33.21
C LEU A 392 11.23 -1.35 -33.78
N ARG A 393 11.74 -0.32 -34.46
CA ARG A 393 13.08 -0.32 -35.06
C ARG A 393 14.19 0.08 -34.09
N GLU A 394 13.82 0.61 -32.92
CA GLU A 394 14.76 1.03 -31.89
C GLU A 394 14.86 -0.04 -30.81
N GLN A 395 16.07 -0.58 -30.62
CA GLN A 395 16.32 -1.73 -29.75
C GLN A 395 15.65 -1.64 -28.37
N PRO A 396 15.74 -0.52 -27.61
CA PRO A 396 15.19 -0.45 -26.26
C PRO A 396 13.65 -0.35 -26.24
N LEU A 397 13.04 0.08 -27.35
CA LEU A 397 11.59 0.33 -27.45
C LEU A 397 10.85 -0.81 -28.15
N ALA A 398 11.59 -1.74 -28.78
CA ALA A 398 11.04 -2.73 -29.69
C ALA A 398 9.96 -3.62 -29.04
N SER A 399 10.21 -4.12 -27.83
CA SER A 399 9.27 -4.99 -27.12
C SER A 399 7.97 -4.26 -26.74
N ALA A 400 8.07 -3.03 -26.22
CA ALA A 400 6.90 -2.21 -25.90
C ALA A 400 6.10 -1.86 -27.16
N ALA A 401 6.79 -1.50 -28.25
CA ALA A 401 6.16 -1.20 -29.53
C ALA A 401 5.42 -2.43 -30.09
N ALA A 402 6.03 -3.61 -30.05
CA ALA A 402 5.40 -4.85 -30.49
C ALA A 402 4.14 -5.20 -29.67
N LYS A 403 4.19 -5.02 -28.35
CA LYS A 403 3.02 -5.19 -27.45
C LYS A 403 1.90 -4.20 -27.78
N SER A 404 2.22 -2.93 -28.00
CA SER A 404 1.23 -1.93 -28.39
C SER A 404 0.65 -2.19 -29.79
N ILE A 405 1.47 -2.63 -30.76
CA ILE A 405 0.98 -3.05 -32.08
C ILE A 405 0.02 -4.23 -31.94
N HIS A 406 0.34 -5.22 -31.10
CA HIS A 406 -0.56 -6.34 -30.81
C HIS A 406 -1.93 -5.85 -30.30
N ASN A 407 -1.96 -4.92 -29.34
CA ASN A 407 -3.20 -4.35 -28.82
C ASN A 407 -4.02 -3.65 -29.92
N ILE A 408 -3.37 -2.82 -30.74
CA ILE A 408 -4.01 -2.14 -31.88
C ILE A 408 -4.58 -3.16 -32.88
N CYS A 409 -3.81 -4.19 -33.25
CA CYS A 409 -4.29 -5.23 -34.17
C CYS A 409 -5.49 -5.99 -33.61
N SER A 410 -5.47 -6.31 -32.31
CA SER A 410 -6.55 -7.07 -31.66
C SER A 410 -7.86 -6.28 -31.60
N VAL A 411 -7.80 -4.96 -31.41
CA VAL A 411 -8.99 -4.11 -31.26
C VAL A 411 -9.45 -3.56 -32.61
N CYS A 412 -8.55 -3.01 -33.43
CA CYS A 412 -8.88 -2.33 -34.69
C CYS A 412 -8.99 -3.26 -35.91
N ARG A 413 -9.19 -4.57 -35.72
CA ARG A 413 -9.11 -5.61 -36.77
C ARG A 413 -9.93 -5.31 -38.03
N ASP A 414 -11.09 -4.66 -37.89
CA ASP A 414 -12.01 -4.37 -38.99
C ASP A 414 -11.45 -3.29 -39.94
N HIS A 415 -10.55 -2.44 -39.44
CA HIS A 415 -9.91 -1.35 -40.16
C HIS A 415 -8.48 -1.71 -40.65
N MET A 416 -7.95 -2.87 -40.25
CA MET A 416 -6.55 -3.24 -40.44
C MET A 416 -6.23 -3.93 -41.77
N ALA A 417 -7.24 -4.24 -42.60
CA ALA A 417 -7.05 -4.96 -43.86
C ALA A 417 -6.03 -4.28 -44.81
N GLN A 418 -6.02 -2.95 -44.85
CA GLN A 418 -5.08 -2.17 -45.68
C GLN A 418 -3.63 -2.18 -45.14
N HIS A 419 -3.43 -2.50 -43.86
CA HIS A 419 -2.12 -2.55 -43.21
C HIS A 419 -1.56 -3.97 -43.08
N PHE A 420 -2.36 -4.99 -43.41
CA PHE A 420 -1.99 -6.40 -43.29
C PHE A 420 -0.67 -6.74 -43.99
N GLN A 421 -0.44 -6.21 -45.19
CA GLN A 421 0.81 -6.47 -45.92
C GLN A 421 2.03 -5.96 -45.14
N GLY A 422 1.92 -4.80 -44.48
CA GLY A 422 2.99 -4.25 -43.64
C GLY A 422 3.24 -5.13 -42.41
N LEU A 423 2.18 -5.61 -41.74
CA LEU A 423 2.30 -6.56 -40.63
C LEU A 423 2.97 -7.87 -41.04
N LEU A 424 2.63 -8.39 -42.22
CA LEU A 424 3.19 -9.62 -42.75
C LEU A 424 4.69 -9.45 -43.11
N ASP A 425 5.09 -8.28 -43.60
CA ASP A 425 6.50 -7.98 -43.85
C ASP A 425 7.30 -7.85 -42.54
N ILE A 426 6.69 -7.32 -41.47
CA ILE A 426 7.28 -7.32 -40.11
C ILE A 426 7.43 -8.75 -39.60
N ALA A 427 6.39 -9.59 -39.73
CA ALA A 427 6.42 -10.98 -39.30
C ALA A 427 7.49 -11.80 -40.04
N ARG A 428 7.74 -11.52 -41.33
CA ARG A 428 8.83 -12.14 -42.10
C ARG A 428 10.22 -11.70 -41.62
N ALA A 429 10.33 -10.47 -41.12
CA ALA A 429 11.57 -9.88 -40.63
C ALA A 429 11.69 -9.95 -39.10
N LEU A 430 10.89 -10.78 -38.42
CA LEU A 430 10.75 -10.79 -36.96
C LEU A 430 12.10 -10.97 -36.25
N ASP A 431 12.93 -11.87 -36.76
CA ASP A 431 14.27 -12.18 -36.24
C ASP A 431 15.28 -11.02 -36.37
N THR A 432 14.95 -9.99 -37.15
CA THR A 432 15.82 -8.81 -37.33
C THR A 432 15.57 -7.74 -36.26
N PHE A 433 14.46 -7.83 -35.52
CA PHE A 433 14.13 -6.93 -34.43
C PHE A 433 14.63 -7.51 -33.10
N ALA A 434 15.10 -6.64 -32.21
CA ALA A 434 15.52 -7.04 -30.87
C ALA A 434 14.32 -7.20 -29.93
N LEU A 435 13.49 -8.21 -30.19
CA LEU A 435 12.27 -8.49 -29.43
C LEU A 435 12.52 -9.51 -28.33
N SER A 436 11.84 -9.34 -27.20
CA SER A 436 11.66 -10.45 -26.26
C SER A 436 10.80 -11.55 -26.89
N THR A 437 10.94 -12.79 -26.39
CA THR A 437 10.15 -13.94 -26.86
C THR A 437 8.64 -13.66 -26.79
N GLU A 438 8.20 -13.01 -25.71
CA GLU A 438 6.78 -12.67 -25.49
C GLU A 438 6.29 -11.61 -26.48
N ALA A 439 7.11 -10.59 -26.75
CA ALA A 439 6.79 -9.54 -27.72
C ALA A 439 6.69 -10.12 -29.16
N ALA A 440 7.59 -11.03 -29.53
CA ALA A 440 7.56 -11.71 -30.81
C ALA A 440 6.28 -12.56 -30.98
N VAL A 441 5.92 -13.34 -29.95
CA VAL A 441 4.67 -14.13 -29.94
C VAL A 441 3.43 -13.24 -30.00
N GLY A 442 3.41 -12.14 -29.25
CA GLY A 442 2.31 -11.17 -29.26
C GLY A 442 2.12 -10.54 -30.64
N LEU A 443 3.21 -10.15 -31.30
CA LEU A 443 3.16 -9.57 -32.64
C LEU A 443 2.61 -10.56 -33.67
N LEU A 444 3.02 -11.83 -33.61
CA LEU A 444 2.49 -12.90 -34.47
C LEU A 444 1.02 -13.25 -34.17
N LYS A 445 0.55 -13.04 -32.94
CA LYS A 445 -0.86 -13.21 -32.59
C LYS A 445 -1.73 -12.06 -33.12
N GLY A 446 -1.15 -10.86 -33.26
CA GLY A 446 -1.83 -9.68 -33.78
C GLY A 446 -1.85 -9.60 -35.31
N ALA A 447 -0.76 -10.02 -35.96
CA ALA A 447 -0.66 -10.12 -37.43
C ALA A 447 -1.50 -11.29 -37.97
#